data_AF-A0A1G8VBA8-F1
#
_entry.id   AF-A0A1G8VBA8-F1
#
_cell.length_a   1.000
_cell.length_b   1.000
_cell.length_c   1.000
_cell.angle_alpha   90.00
_cell.angle_beta   90.00
_cell.angle_gamma   90.00
#
_symmetry.space_group_name_H-M   'P 1'
#
loop_
_entity.id
_entity.type
_entity.pdbx_description
1 polymer ?
#
loop_
_entity_poly.entity_id
_entity_poly.type
_entity_poly.pdbx_seq_one_letter_code
_entity_poly.pdbx_strand_id
1 'polypeptide(L)'
;MLALSLGVAWLLLAPLSLWLIVRGTSGERAGAIVTLVLLEGGTIVMSSALHPAAITPSAAAHALPPAPPTCDNSVPMPRSAEMGEDVVLTWTATPHECGTADVVVHAKGRKLLFWLHESPAERTRTSTLTLSDGRAFILPVQVHDGVAALTIPLHGKAGYVPIDGRTGRRIPKPVTPVSNATM
;
A
#
# COMPACT_ATOMS: atom_id res chain seq x y z
N MET A 1 -17.45 -30.05 -11.92
CA MET A 1 -17.26 -30.22 -13.37
C MET A 1 -16.90 -28.90 -14.06
N LEU A 2 -17.67 -27.82 -13.87
CA LEU A 2 -17.43 -26.51 -14.50
C LEU A 2 -16.02 -25.92 -14.23
N ALA A 3 -15.49 -26.06 -13.02
CA ALA A 3 -14.17 -25.51 -12.68
C ALA A 3 -13.02 -26.23 -13.42
N LEU A 4 -13.15 -27.55 -13.60
CA LEU A 4 -12.16 -28.35 -14.33
C LEU A 4 -12.23 -28.06 -15.84
N SER A 5 -13.42 -27.93 -16.42
CA SER A 5 -13.57 -27.55 -17.83
C SER A 5 -13.06 -26.14 -18.10
N LEU A 6 -13.25 -25.20 -17.16
CA LEU A 6 -12.75 -23.83 -17.28
C LEU A 6 -11.22 -23.78 -17.22
N GLY A 7 -10.60 -24.57 -16.35
CA GLY A 7 -9.14 -24.69 -16.29
C GLY A 7 -8.54 -25.27 -17.57
N VAL A 8 -9.15 -26.33 -18.14
CA VAL A 8 -8.70 -26.93 -19.40
C VAL A 8 -8.90 -25.97 -20.58
N ALA A 9 -10.01 -25.22 -20.60
CA ALA A 9 -10.25 -24.19 -21.60
C ALA A 9 -9.17 -23.09 -21.55
N TRP A 10 -8.75 -22.67 -20.36
CA TRP A 10 -7.64 -21.72 -20.16
C TRP A 10 -6.31 -22.24 -20.73
N LEU A 11 -5.98 -23.50 -20.47
CA LEU A 11 -4.73 -24.09 -20.95
C LEU A 11 -4.64 -24.19 -22.48
N LEU A 12 -5.77 -24.34 -23.17
CA LEU A 12 -5.79 -24.48 -24.63
C LEU A 12 -6.01 -23.15 -25.35
N LEU A 13 -6.96 -22.33 -24.89
CA LEU A 13 -7.36 -21.11 -25.58
C LEU A 13 -6.38 -19.95 -25.36
N ALA A 14 -5.73 -19.86 -24.19
CA ALA A 14 -4.76 -18.79 -23.93
C ALA A 14 -3.53 -18.84 -24.87
N PRO A 15 -2.82 -19.97 -25.05
CA PRO A 15 -1.70 -20.03 -25.98
C PRO A 15 -2.12 -19.91 -27.45
N LEU A 16 -3.29 -20.47 -27.81
CA LEU A 16 -3.81 -20.38 -29.19
C LEU A 16 -4.22 -18.94 -29.56
N SER A 17 -4.90 -18.24 -28.65
CA SER A 17 -5.29 -16.83 -28.85
C SER A 17 -4.06 -15.91 -28.91
N LEU A 18 -3.07 -16.13 -28.04
CA LEU A 18 -1.80 -15.39 -28.09
C LEU A 18 -1.07 -15.61 -29.43
N TRP A 19 -1.06 -16.84 -29.92
CA TRP A 19 -0.48 -17.16 -31.23
C TRP A 19 -1.20 -16.46 -32.38
N LEU A 20 -2.54 -16.45 -32.37
CA LEU A 20 -3.35 -15.76 -33.38
C LEU A 20 -3.23 -14.23 -33.29
N ILE A 21 -3.02 -13.65 -32.11
CA ILE A 21 -2.73 -12.22 -31.96
C ILE A 21 -1.41 -11.85 -32.66
N VAL A 22 -0.38 -12.69 -32.51
CA VAL A 22 0.94 -12.43 -33.09
C VAL A 22 0.92 -12.64 -34.61
N ARG A 23 0.26 -13.71 -35.10
CA ARG A 23 0.44 -14.20 -36.47
C ARG A 23 -0.81 -14.21 -37.35
N GLY A 24 -1.99 -13.97 -36.78
CA GLY A 24 -3.26 -13.98 -37.49
C GLY A 24 -3.60 -12.66 -38.19
N THR A 25 -4.57 -12.73 -39.09
CA THR A 25 -5.21 -11.61 -39.79
C THR A 25 -6.11 -10.80 -38.85
N SER A 26 -6.48 -9.57 -39.22
CA SER A 26 -7.24 -8.66 -38.33
C SER A 26 -8.54 -9.27 -37.78
N GLY A 27 -9.21 -10.15 -38.55
CA GLY A 27 -10.41 -10.86 -38.08
C GLY A 27 -10.11 -11.94 -37.03
N GLU A 28 -9.03 -12.70 -37.21
CA GLU A 28 -8.59 -13.73 -36.26
C GLU A 28 -8.09 -13.10 -34.94
N ARG A 29 -7.43 -11.95 -35.04
CA ARG A 29 -7.00 -11.15 -33.87
C ARG A 29 -8.20 -10.66 -33.06
N ALA A 30 -9.23 -10.14 -33.73
CA ALA A 30 -10.45 -9.70 -33.05
C ALA A 30 -11.15 -10.88 -32.34
N GLY A 31 -11.25 -12.03 -32.99
CA GLY A 31 -11.80 -13.25 -32.40
C GLY A 31 -11.00 -13.72 -31.17
N ALA A 32 -9.66 -13.69 -31.25
CA ALA A 32 -8.79 -14.05 -30.13
C ALA A 32 -8.98 -13.12 -28.91
N ILE A 33 -9.07 -11.80 -29.14
CA ILE A 33 -9.32 -10.82 -28.07
C ILE A 33 -10.69 -11.06 -27.43
N VAL A 34 -11.74 -11.22 -28.23
CA VAL A 34 -13.10 -11.48 -27.73
C VAL A 34 -13.14 -12.75 -26.88
N THR A 35 -12.44 -13.80 -27.32
CA THR A 35 -12.38 -15.08 -26.59
C THR A 35 -11.67 -14.93 -25.25
N LEU A 36 -10.58 -14.17 -25.18
CA LEU A 36 -9.88 -13.88 -23.91
C LEU A 36 -10.75 -13.09 -22.93
N VAL A 37 -11.45 -12.06 -23.41
CA VAL A 37 -12.36 -11.26 -22.57
C VAL A 37 -13.51 -12.10 -22.02
N LEU A 38 -14.09 -12.97 -22.84
CA LEU A 38 -15.13 -13.91 -22.40
C LEU A 38 -14.61 -14.89 -21.36
N LEU A 39 -13.40 -15.39 -21.54
CA LEU A 39 -12.77 -16.34 -20.62
C LEU A 39 -12.46 -15.69 -19.27
N GLU A 40 -11.93 -14.46 -19.27
CA GLU A 40 -11.70 -13.66 -18.07
C GLU A 40 -13.01 -13.39 -17.32
N GLY A 41 -14.04 -12.90 -18.04
CA GLY A 41 -15.35 -12.62 -17.48
C GLY A 41 -16.00 -13.87 -16.86
N GLY A 42 -15.91 -15.02 -17.53
CA GLY A 42 -16.41 -16.30 -17.00
C GLY A 42 -15.69 -16.73 -15.71
N THR A 43 -14.39 -16.45 -15.61
CA THR A 43 -13.60 -16.76 -14.41
C THR A 43 -14.01 -15.89 -13.22
N ILE A 44 -14.29 -14.60 -13.44
CA ILE A 44 -14.75 -13.65 -12.42
C ILE A 44 -16.15 -14.01 -11.91
N VAL A 45 -17.09 -14.30 -12.81
CA VAL A 45 -18.46 -14.68 -12.45
C VAL A 45 -18.47 -15.99 -11.65
N MET A 46 -17.64 -16.96 -12.05
CA MET A 46 -17.54 -18.22 -11.32
C MET A 46 -16.90 -18.03 -9.93
N SER A 47 -15.86 -17.20 -9.81
CA SER A 47 -15.26 -16.83 -8.51
C SER A 47 -16.28 -16.15 -7.58
N SER A 48 -17.15 -15.31 -8.15
CA SER A 48 -18.23 -14.63 -7.43
C SER A 48 -19.34 -15.59 -6.99
N ALA A 49 -19.69 -16.58 -7.83
CA ALA A 49 -20.69 -17.58 -7.50
C ALA A 49 -20.21 -18.59 -6.42
N LEU A 50 -18.90 -18.80 -6.31
CA LEU A 50 -18.28 -19.65 -5.28
C LEU A 50 -18.12 -18.94 -3.92
N HIS A 51 -18.28 -17.62 -3.86
CA HIS A 51 -18.29 -16.83 -2.63
C HIS A 51 -19.64 -16.11 -2.44
N PRO A 52 -20.72 -16.82 -2.04
CA PRO A 52 -21.83 -16.12 -1.42
C PRO A 52 -21.29 -15.48 -0.12
N ALA A 53 -21.50 -14.17 0.03
CA ALA A 53 -21.16 -13.42 1.23
C ALA A 53 -21.77 -14.11 2.47
N ALA A 54 -20.95 -14.87 3.18
CA ALA A 54 -21.32 -15.47 4.46
C ALA A 54 -21.18 -14.40 5.53
N ILE A 55 -22.23 -13.59 5.71
CA ILE A 55 -22.48 -12.94 7.00
C ILE A 55 -23.00 -14.03 7.92
N THR A 56 -22.13 -14.62 8.72
CA THR A 56 -22.52 -15.57 9.78
C THR A 56 -21.92 -15.09 11.09
N PRO A 57 -22.72 -14.61 12.06
CA PRO A 57 -22.23 -14.39 13.41
C PRO A 57 -22.18 -15.76 14.10
N SER A 58 -21.02 -16.39 14.10
CA SER A 58 -20.82 -17.63 14.86
C SER A 58 -20.29 -17.29 16.24
N ALA A 59 -21.22 -17.26 17.20
CA ALA A 59 -20.91 -17.31 18.62
C ALA A 59 -20.35 -18.69 18.97
N ALA A 60 -19.03 -18.78 19.05
CA ALA A 60 -18.33 -19.84 19.77
C ALA A 60 -17.43 -19.19 20.80
N ALA A 61 -17.85 -19.25 22.07
CA ALA A 61 -17.03 -18.94 23.22
C ALA A 61 -15.90 -19.97 23.30
N HIS A 62 -14.84 -19.75 22.55
CA HIS A 62 -13.52 -20.24 22.91
C HIS A 62 -12.83 -19.08 23.62
N ALA A 63 -12.25 -19.35 24.79
CA ALA A 63 -11.42 -18.38 25.49
C ALA A 63 -10.37 -17.86 24.51
N LEU A 64 -10.58 -16.64 24.02
CA LEU A 64 -9.71 -16.00 23.05
C LEU A 64 -8.32 -15.91 23.70
N PRO A 65 -7.24 -16.38 23.04
CA PRO A 65 -5.93 -15.76 23.31
C PRO A 65 -6.12 -14.24 23.16
N PRO A 66 -5.51 -13.41 24.03
CA PRO A 66 -5.74 -11.96 24.02
C PRO A 66 -5.63 -11.46 22.59
N ALA A 67 -6.70 -10.80 22.11
CA ALA A 67 -6.73 -10.25 20.78
C ALA A 67 -5.41 -9.48 20.55
N PRO A 68 -4.69 -9.73 19.44
CA PRO A 68 -3.51 -8.92 19.14
C PRO A 68 -3.97 -7.45 19.16
N PRO A 69 -3.12 -6.52 19.63
CA PRO A 69 -3.51 -5.12 19.73
C PRO A 69 -4.06 -4.67 18.37
N THR A 70 -5.37 -4.47 18.31
CA THR A 70 -6.05 -3.99 17.11
C THR A 70 -5.73 -2.51 17.02
N CYS A 71 -4.68 -2.18 16.29
CA CYS A 71 -4.48 -0.81 15.85
C CYS A 71 -5.39 -0.53 14.66
N ASP A 72 -5.81 0.72 14.52
CA ASP A 72 -6.64 1.13 13.41
C ASP A 72 -5.77 1.25 12.16
N ASN A 73 -6.10 0.49 11.11
CA ASN A 73 -5.46 0.64 9.80
C ASN A 73 -5.82 2.00 9.24
N SER A 74 -4.95 2.98 9.47
CA SER A 74 -5.20 4.37 9.12
C SER A 74 -4.24 4.84 8.03
N VAL A 75 -4.62 5.92 7.35
CA VAL A 75 -3.75 6.62 6.40
C VAL A 75 -3.36 7.93 7.06
N PRO A 76 -2.22 7.97 7.77
CA PRO A 76 -1.84 9.15 8.53
C PRO A 76 -1.63 10.34 7.61
N MET A 77 -1.98 11.53 8.11
CA MET A 77 -1.77 12.79 7.41
C MET A 77 -0.57 13.52 8.03
N PRO A 78 0.61 13.48 7.39
CA PRO A 78 1.80 14.13 7.91
C PRO A 78 1.57 15.64 8.09
N ARG A 79 1.79 16.12 9.30
CA ARG A 79 1.70 17.53 9.69
C ARG A 79 2.99 18.26 9.45
N SER A 80 4.14 17.61 9.64
CA SER A 80 5.44 18.18 9.31
C SER A 80 6.44 17.13 8.81
N ALA A 81 7.42 17.62 8.06
CA ALA A 81 8.54 16.85 7.53
C ALA A 81 9.85 17.60 7.80
N GLU A 82 10.73 16.96 8.56
CA GLU A 82 12.10 17.41 8.76
C GLU A 82 13.02 16.69 7.78
N MET A 83 13.85 17.44 7.06
CA MET A 83 14.74 16.92 6.04
C MET A 83 16.17 17.05 6.54
N GLY A 84 16.81 15.93 6.90
CA GLY A 84 18.21 15.84 7.29
C GLY A 84 18.93 14.73 6.53
N GLU A 85 19.85 14.03 7.21
CA GLU A 85 20.40 12.77 6.70
C GLU A 85 19.34 11.68 6.58
N ASP A 86 18.35 11.74 7.49
CA ASP A 86 17.11 11.00 7.47
C ASP A 86 15.93 11.97 7.37
N VAL A 87 14.78 11.48 6.91
CA VAL A 87 13.54 12.26 6.85
C VAL A 87 12.65 11.87 8.01
N VAL A 88 12.31 12.83 8.87
CA VAL A 88 11.39 12.61 9.99
C VAL A 88 10.02 13.17 9.62
N LEU A 89 9.01 12.30 9.58
CA LEU A 89 7.62 12.69 9.38
C LEU A 89 6.88 12.63 10.72
N THR A 90 6.07 13.66 11.00
CA THR A 90 5.26 13.71 12.23
C THR A 90 3.81 14.02 11.94
N TRP A 91 2.91 13.43 12.72
CA TRP A 91 1.46 13.64 12.64
C TRP A 91 0.82 13.52 14.03
N THR A 92 -0.47 13.83 14.10
CA THR A 92 -1.25 13.67 15.34
C THR A 92 -1.55 12.19 15.55
N ALA A 93 -1.10 11.63 16.68
CA ALA A 93 -1.34 10.24 17.00
C ALA A 93 -2.83 9.99 17.26
N THR A 94 -3.31 8.83 16.83
CA THR A 94 -4.66 8.35 17.13
C THR A 94 -4.66 7.49 18.40
N PRO A 95 -5.80 7.32 19.08
CA PRO A 95 -5.89 6.48 20.28
C PRO A 95 -5.50 5.01 20.05
N HIS A 96 -5.55 4.53 18.81
CA HIS A 96 -5.22 3.16 18.40
C HIS A 96 -4.13 3.14 17.31
N GLU A 97 -3.08 3.94 17.50
CA GLU A 97 -1.97 4.04 16.57
C GLU A 97 -1.26 2.68 16.36
N CYS A 98 -0.96 2.34 15.10
CA CYS A 98 -0.14 1.17 14.80
C CYS A 98 1.32 1.40 15.15
N GLY A 99 1.99 0.38 15.72
CA GLY A 99 3.42 0.43 16.03
C GLY A 99 4.34 0.45 14.80
N THR A 100 3.78 0.24 13.61
CA THR A 100 4.50 0.23 12.33
C THR A 100 3.72 0.95 11.24
N ALA A 101 4.45 1.56 10.31
CA ALA A 101 3.91 2.18 9.12
C ALA A 101 4.69 1.76 7.87
N ASP A 102 3.95 1.49 6.80
CA ASP A 102 4.45 1.33 5.45
C ASP A 102 4.58 2.71 4.79
N VAL A 103 5.76 2.99 4.25
CA VAL A 103 6.05 4.26 3.59
C VAL A 103 6.61 4.02 2.22
N VAL A 104 5.93 4.53 1.21
CA VAL A 104 6.45 4.58 -0.16
C VAL A 104 7.00 5.98 -0.44
N VAL A 105 8.21 6.02 -0.97
CA VAL A 105 8.95 7.23 -1.30
C VAL A 105 9.28 7.21 -2.79
N HIS A 106 8.84 8.25 -3.49
CA HIS A 106 9.13 8.44 -4.91
C HIS A 106 9.82 9.79 -5.13
N ALA A 107 10.93 9.80 -5.85
CA ALA A 107 11.62 11.03 -6.24
C ALA A 107 11.16 11.49 -7.62
N LYS A 108 10.67 12.73 -7.73
CA LYS A 108 10.29 13.35 -9.02
C LYS A 108 10.95 14.73 -9.13
N GLY A 109 12.09 14.79 -9.81
CA GLY A 109 12.91 16.00 -9.87
C GLY A 109 13.37 16.41 -8.48
N ARG A 110 13.01 17.62 -8.02
CA ARG A 110 13.29 18.11 -6.65
C ARG A 110 12.20 17.80 -5.62
N LYS A 111 11.16 17.05 -6.00
CA LYS A 111 10.06 16.68 -5.10
C LYS A 111 10.25 15.27 -4.60
N LEU A 112 10.10 15.07 -3.29
CA LEU A 112 10.01 13.74 -2.68
C LEU A 112 8.54 13.53 -2.29
N LEU A 113 7.89 12.58 -2.95
CA LEU A 113 6.51 12.21 -2.68
C LEU A 113 6.50 11.07 -1.66
N PHE A 114 5.70 11.21 -0.62
CA PHE A 114 5.55 10.25 0.47
C PHE A 114 4.11 9.74 0.52
N TRP A 115 3.92 8.43 0.50
CA TRP A 115 2.64 7.77 0.80
C TRP A 115 2.83 6.95 2.07
N LEU A 116 2.00 7.23 3.08
CA LEU A 116 2.05 6.54 4.36
C LEU A 116 0.80 5.70 4.55
N HIS A 117 0.98 4.52 5.11
CA HIS A 117 -0.09 3.63 5.52
C HIS A 117 0.29 2.97 6.84
N GLU A 118 -0.53 3.10 7.87
CA GLU A 118 -0.35 2.36 9.10
C GLU A 118 -0.77 0.92 8.88
N SER A 119 0.08 -0.01 9.32
CA SER A 119 -0.22 -1.44 9.22
C SER A 119 0.05 -2.13 10.56
N PRO A 120 -0.74 -3.16 10.91
CA PRO A 120 -0.62 -3.89 12.17
C PRO A 120 0.55 -4.88 12.10
N ALA A 121 1.50 -4.65 11.20
CA ALA A 121 2.53 -5.61 10.88
C ALA A 121 3.41 -5.85 12.11
N GLU A 122 3.43 -7.10 12.57
CA GLU A 122 4.26 -7.60 13.67
C GLU A 122 5.78 -7.63 13.33
N ARG A 123 6.19 -6.88 12.30
CA ARG A 123 7.60 -6.77 11.90
C ARG A 123 8.25 -5.63 12.66
N THR A 124 8.88 -5.98 13.76
CA THR A 124 9.83 -5.13 14.50
C THR A 124 11.08 -4.76 13.68
N ARG A 125 11.23 -5.27 12.44
CA ARG A 125 12.39 -5.02 11.59
C ARG A 125 12.08 -4.04 10.47
N THR A 126 12.87 -2.95 10.45
CA THR A 126 13.02 -2.09 9.28
C THR A 126 13.30 -2.93 8.04
N SER A 127 12.40 -2.85 7.08
CA SER A 127 12.53 -3.56 5.80
C SER A 127 12.48 -2.55 4.68
N THR A 128 13.41 -2.63 3.74
CA THR A 128 13.45 -1.74 2.57
C THR A 128 13.26 -2.58 1.31
N LEU A 129 12.32 -2.16 0.47
CA LEU A 129 12.07 -2.73 -0.85
C LEU A 129 12.33 -1.67 -1.90
N THR A 130 13.18 -1.98 -2.88
CA THR A 130 13.38 -1.12 -4.04
C THR A 130 12.32 -1.46 -5.07
N LEU A 131 11.47 -0.49 -5.40
CA LEU A 131 10.50 -0.56 -6.49
C LEU A 131 11.11 0.10 -7.72
N SER A 132 10.65 -0.28 -8.92
CA SER A 132 11.15 0.28 -10.19
C SER A 132 11.16 1.81 -10.22
N ASP A 133 10.20 2.44 -9.52
CA ASP A 133 10.04 3.90 -9.48
C ASP A 133 10.22 4.50 -8.05
N GLY A 134 10.64 3.72 -7.05
CA GLY A 134 10.67 4.24 -5.68
C GLY A 134 11.25 3.31 -4.63
N ARG A 135 11.11 3.68 -3.37
CA ARG A 135 11.52 2.86 -2.23
C ARG A 135 10.35 2.72 -1.27
N ALA A 136 10.03 1.48 -0.90
CA ALA A 136 9.09 1.20 0.18
C ALA A 136 9.86 0.82 1.44
N PHE A 137 9.43 1.36 2.57
CA PHE A 137 9.99 1.09 3.88
C PHE A 137 8.88 0.64 4.82
N ILE A 138 9.16 -0.35 5.65
CA ILE A 138 8.32 -0.68 6.81
C ILE A 138 9.10 -0.19 8.02
N LEU A 139 8.54 0.77 8.76
CA LEU A 139 9.27 1.51 9.79
C LEU A 139 8.45 1.59 11.09
N PRO A 140 9.11 1.58 12.26
CA PRO A 140 8.43 1.68 13.54
C PRO A 140 7.92 3.11 13.78
N VAL A 141 6.65 3.22 14.18
CA VAL A 141 6.04 4.49 14.58
C VAL A 141 6.36 4.74 16.06
N GLN A 142 6.89 5.93 16.34
CA GLN A 142 7.21 6.37 17.69
C GLN A 142 6.17 7.40 18.14
N VAL A 143 5.42 7.10 19.20
CA VAL A 143 4.40 8.01 19.75
C VAL A 143 4.91 8.65 21.03
N HIS A 144 5.04 9.98 21.02
CA HIS A 144 5.43 10.77 22.19
C HIS A 144 4.46 11.95 22.34
N ASP A 145 3.88 12.13 23.53
CA ASP A 145 2.99 13.24 23.86
C ASP A 145 1.83 13.46 22.86
N GLY A 146 1.24 12.38 22.33
CA GLY A 146 0.15 12.45 21.34
C GLY A 146 0.60 12.82 19.92
N VAL A 147 1.91 12.85 19.67
CA VAL A 147 2.53 13.05 18.35
C VAL A 147 3.16 11.74 17.91
N ALA A 148 2.74 11.25 16.75
CA ALA A 148 3.36 10.10 16.10
C ALA A 148 4.48 10.59 15.18
N ALA A 149 5.62 9.90 15.21
CA ALA A 149 6.81 10.23 14.46
C ALA A 149 7.40 8.98 13.79
N LEU A 150 7.96 9.18 12.60
CA LEU A 150 8.59 8.14 11.81
C LEU A 150 9.87 8.64 11.17
N THR A 151 10.95 7.87 11.29
CA THR A 151 12.25 8.20 10.70
C THR A 151 12.52 7.32 9.48
N ILE A 152 12.65 7.94 8.32
CA ILE A 152 12.86 7.27 7.05
C ILE A 152 14.34 7.44 6.66
N PRO A 153 15.09 6.34 6.50
CA PRO A 153 16.49 6.38 6.12
C PRO A 153 16.63 6.72 4.64
N LEU A 154 16.53 8.01 4.34
CA LEU A 154 16.68 8.58 3.03
C LEU A 154 17.82 9.56 3.10
N HIS A 155 18.99 9.18 2.57
CA HIS A 155 20.09 10.10 2.32
C HIS A 155 19.65 11.19 1.33
N GLY A 156 18.95 12.19 1.85
CA GLY A 156 18.33 13.28 1.12
C GLY A 156 19.37 14.36 0.91
N LYS A 157 19.72 14.64 -0.34
CA LYS A 157 20.53 15.82 -0.65
C LYS A 157 19.76 17.07 -0.23
N ALA A 158 20.43 18.04 0.39
CA ALA A 158 19.85 19.33 0.72
C ALA A 158 19.13 19.92 -0.51
N GLY A 159 17.86 20.31 -0.36
CA GLY A 159 17.08 20.99 -1.41
C GLY A 159 15.95 20.18 -2.05
N TYR A 160 15.64 18.98 -1.58
CA TYR A 160 14.37 18.31 -1.88
C TYR A 160 13.20 18.93 -1.10
N VAL A 161 12.02 18.95 -1.74
CA VAL A 161 10.77 19.42 -1.14
C VAL A 161 9.89 18.21 -0.80
N PRO A 162 9.55 17.99 0.48
CA PRO A 162 8.65 16.91 0.87
C PRO A 162 7.21 17.24 0.47
N ILE A 163 6.57 16.30 -0.21
CA ILE A 163 5.22 16.37 -0.74
C ILE A 163 4.45 15.15 -0.24
N ASP A 164 3.25 15.36 0.28
CA ASP A 164 2.31 14.27 0.51
C ASP A 164 1.84 13.74 -0.84
N GLY A 165 2.18 12.48 -1.13
CA GLY A 165 1.89 11.83 -2.41
C GLY A 165 0.39 11.61 -2.65
N ARG A 166 -0.43 11.59 -1.60
CA ARG A 166 -1.89 11.47 -1.70
C ARG A 166 -2.53 12.79 -2.12
N THR A 167 -2.11 13.90 -1.51
CA THR A 167 -2.73 15.22 -1.74
C THR A 167 -1.98 16.08 -2.76
N GLY A 168 -0.75 15.73 -3.08
CA GLY A 168 0.17 16.53 -3.89
C GLY A 168 0.63 17.82 -3.19
N ARG A 169 0.27 18.02 -1.91
CA ARG A 169 0.58 19.23 -1.15
C ARG A 169 1.94 19.12 -0.48
N ARG A 170 2.60 20.26 -0.33
CA ARG A 170 3.86 20.34 0.40
C ARG A 170 3.62 20.06 1.88
N ILE A 171 4.43 19.17 2.45
CA ILE A 171 4.48 18.96 3.91
C ILE A 171 5.36 20.08 4.49
N PRO A 172 4.85 20.88 5.44
CA PRO A 172 5.61 21.99 6.00
C PRO A 172 6.75 21.48 6.89
N LYS A 173 7.73 22.35 7.15
CA LYS A 173 8.79 22.05 8.14
C LYS A 173 8.21 22.09 9.55
N PRO A 174 8.78 21.35 10.52
CA PRO A 174 8.38 21.47 11.91
C PRO A 174 8.44 22.92 12.37
N VAL A 175 7.39 23.38 13.06
CA VAL A 175 7.42 24.67 13.73
C VAL A 175 8.23 24.46 15.00
N THR A 176 9.48 24.92 15.02
CA THR A 176 10.27 24.93 16.24
C THR A 176 9.51 25.78 17.26
N PRO A 177 9.11 25.25 18.43
CA PRO A 177 8.59 26.11 19.48
C PRO A 177 9.68 27.11 19.83
N VAL A 178 9.37 28.40 19.69
CA VAL A 178 10.23 29.48 20.17
C VAL A 178 10.30 29.30 21.68
N SER A 179 11.37 28.69 22.17
CA SER A 179 11.67 28.63 23.58
C SER A 179 11.95 30.07 24.01
N ASN A 180 10.92 30.72 24.55
CA ASN A 180 11.07 32.00 25.24
C ASN A 180 11.88 31.72 26.51
N ALA A 181 13.20 31.71 26.37
CA ALA A 181 14.11 31.92 27.47
C ALA A 181 14.00 33.41 27.85
N THR A 182 13.04 33.73 28.71
CA THR A 182 13.00 35.02 29.38
C THR A 182 13.89 34.94 30.61
N MET A 183 14.86 35.85 30.65
CA MET A 183 15.72 36.21 31.78
C MET A 183 14.94 36.49 33.07
#